data_AF-A0A7S3PXU1-F1
#
_entry.id   AF-A0A7S3PXU1-F1
#
_cell.length_a   1.000
_cell.length_b   1.000
_cell.length_c   1.000
_cell.angle_alpha   90.00
_cell.angle_beta   90.00
_cell.angle_gamma   90.00
#
_symmetry.space_group_name_H-M   'P 1'
#
loop_
_entity.id
_entity.type
_entity.pdbx_description
1 polymer ?
#
loop_
_entity_poly.entity_id
_entity_poly.type
_entity_poly.pdbx_seq_one_letter_code
_entity_poly.pdbx_strand_id
1 'polypeptide(L)'
;MSADPYSMILQAPQLIPYPCATKKEVKKSDSRKETNTSGRSESFSSSTGGTLYLPIPRKKMPIRSTRHARPEDAETVIKLHQFVQSDLLRPTRLARPEDTDNVNKLHQFVRSDLLEIFEVQNGSGSIFEGRVGLRCTYCKHTPKDEQSTGAVFYPRNIHGLYRNVCTWQRVHFKNCKCMPEDVRQEYNMLKIHDKSRGKTSYWDLSARLLGLQDTEQNDGRVGVKFI
;
A
#
# COMPACT_ATOMS: atom_id res chain seq x y z
N MET A 1 19.56 -38.17 -29.20
CA MET A 1 18.35 -37.98 -28.36
C MET A 1 18.84 -37.45 -27.02
N SER A 2 18.87 -36.12 -26.86
CA SER A 2 19.36 -35.45 -25.65
C SER A 2 18.16 -34.83 -24.97
N ALA A 3 17.82 -35.31 -23.77
CA ALA A 3 16.76 -34.75 -22.94
C ALA A 3 17.34 -33.59 -22.11
N ASP A 4 16.72 -32.42 -22.22
CA ASP A 4 17.07 -31.20 -21.51
C ASP A 4 16.56 -31.27 -20.05
N PRO A 5 17.43 -31.12 -19.03
CA PRO A 5 17.05 -31.20 -17.62
C PRO A 5 16.37 -29.94 -17.04
N TYR A 6 16.09 -28.90 -17.83
CA TYR A 6 15.57 -27.61 -17.31
C TYR A 6 14.07 -27.34 -17.50
N SER A 7 13.24 -28.33 -17.83
CA SER A 7 11.81 -28.10 -18.13
C SER A 7 10.85 -28.08 -16.93
N MET A 8 11.32 -27.95 -15.69
CA MET A 8 10.43 -27.94 -14.52
C MET A 8 10.62 -26.72 -13.65
N ILE A 9 9.46 -26.15 -13.25
CA ILE A 9 9.22 -25.10 -12.25
C ILE A 9 9.00 -23.70 -12.86
N LEU A 10 7.79 -23.47 -13.37
CA LEU A 10 7.01 -22.24 -13.16
C LEU A 10 5.50 -22.59 -13.26
N GLN A 11 4.97 -23.34 -12.31
CA GLN A 11 3.53 -23.34 -12.06
C GLN A 11 3.26 -22.39 -10.90
N ALA A 12 2.73 -21.21 -11.23
CA ALA A 12 2.19 -20.30 -10.24
C ALA A 12 1.09 -21.03 -9.44
N PRO A 13 1.08 -20.95 -8.09
CA PRO A 13 0.01 -21.55 -7.31
C PRO A 13 -1.31 -20.88 -7.68
N GLN A 14 -2.22 -21.69 -8.21
CA GLN A 14 -3.60 -21.28 -8.46
C GLN A 14 -4.24 -21.00 -7.09
N LEU A 15 -4.38 -19.73 -6.74
CA LEU A 15 -5.14 -19.30 -5.57
C LEU A 15 -6.60 -19.74 -5.78
N ILE A 16 -6.98 -20.81 -5.10
CA ILE A 16 -8.35 -21.30 -5.06
C ILE A 16 -9.23 -20.13 -4.57
N PRO A 17 -10.34 -19.80 -5.26
CA PRO A 17 -11.23 -18.74 -4.83
C PRO A 17 -11.75 -19.05 -3.42
N TYR A 18 -11.45 -18.19 -2.46
CA TYR A 18 -12.05 -18.27 -1.13
C TYR A 18 -13.56 -18.00 -1.29
N PRO A 19 -14.44 -18.93 -0.87
CA PRO A 19 -15.87 -18.69 -0.91
C PRO A 19 -16.19 -17.53 0.02
N CYS A 20 -16.72 -16.43 -0.54
CA CYS A 20 -17.16 -15.30 0.27
C CYS A 20 -18.38 -15.75 1.09
N ALA A 21 -18.32 -15.58 2.41
CA ALA A 21 -19.35 -16.06 3.32
C ALA A 21 -20.72 -15.48 2.97
N THR A 22 -21.65 -16.33 2.53
CA THR A 22 -23.04 -15.96 2.34
C THR A 22 -23.71 -15.78 3.70
N LYS A 23 -24.61 -14.79 3.78
CA LYS A 23 -25.22 -14.31 5.02
C LYS A 23 -25.95 -15.44 5.75
N LYS A 24 -25.56 -15.73 7.00
CA LYS A 24 -26.50 -16.27 8.00
C LYS A 24 -27.21 -15.07 8.64
N GLU A 25 -28.54 -15.07 8.58
CA GLU A 25 -29.38 -14.13 9.30
C GLU A 25 -29.16 -14.30 10.80
N VAL A 26 -28.60 -13.29 11.46
CA VAL A 26 -28.54 -13.22 12.92
C VAL A 26 -29.48 -12.11 13.37
N LYS A 27 -30.51 -12.54 14.10
CA LYS A 27 -31.53 -11.72 14.72
C LYS A 27 -30.92 -10.77 15.75
N LYS A 28 -31.44 -9.55 15.72
CA LYS A 28 -31.16 -8.41 16.58
C LYS A 28 -31.54 -8.72 18.04
N SER A 29 -30.68 -8.35 19.00
CA SER A 29 -31.10 -8.10 20.38
C SER A 29 -30.35 -6.90 20.94
N ASP A 30 -31.12 -5.85 21.21
CA ASP A 30 -30.75 -4.66 21.96
C ASP A 30 -30.40 -5.00 23.42
N SER A 31 -29.36 -4.37 23.96
CA SER A 31 -29.31 -4.07 25.40
C SER A 31 -28.34 -2.93 25.70
N ARG A 32 -28.95 -1.91 26.31
CA ARG A 32 -28.46 -0.65 26.86
C ARG A 32 -27.88 -0.87 28.27
N LYS A 33 -26.82 -0.12 28.66
CA LYS A 33 -26.60 0.55 29.98
C LYS A 33 -25.14 1.01 30.13
N GLU A 34 -24.90 2.31 30.39
CA GLU A 34 -24.63 2.93 31.72
C GLU A 34 -23.30 2.45 32.33
N THR A 35 -22.44 3.20 33.01
CA THR A 35 -22.24 4.61 33.38
C THR A 35 -20.84 4.66 34.05
N ASN A 36 -20.28 5.86 34.17
CA ASN A 36 -19.55 6.36 35.36
C ASN A 36 -18.04 6.12 35.62
N THR A 37 -17.45 7.28 35.99
CA THR A 37 -16.53 7.58 37.12
C THR A 37 -15.02 7.30 37.05
N SER A 38 -14.28 8.42 36.93
CA SER A 38 -13.27 8.98 37.86
C SER A 38 -12.24 8.08 38.58
N GLY A 39 -10.98 8.56 38.57
CA GLY A 39 -9.91 8.24 39.53
C GLY A 39 -8.54 8.43 38.86
N ARG A 40 -7.82 9.56 39.04
CA ARG A 40 -6.94 9.95 40.17
C ARG A 40 -5.79 8.97 40.46
N SER A 41 -4.56 9.40 40.14
CA SER A 41 -3.26 9.15 40.82
C SER A 41 -2.19 9.82 39.93
N GLU A 42 -1.57 10.94 40.29
CA GLU A 42 -0.52 11.20 41.30
C GLU A 42 0.71 10.27 41.20
N SER A 43 1.88 10.92 41.35
CA SER A 43 3.27 10.41 41.39
C SER A 43 3.99 10.42 40.02
N PHE A 44 5.25 10.84 39.84
CA PHE A 44 6.42 10.88 40.73
C PHE A 44 7.34 12.07 40.41
N SER A 45 8.05 12.52 41.44
CA SER A 45 9.01 13.62 41.45
C SER A 45 10.33 13.32 40.73
N SER A 46 10.89 14.40 40.18
CA SER A 46 12.12 14.51 39.43
C SER A 46 13.38 14.10 40.20
N SER A 47 14.22 13.28 39.58
CA SER A 47 15.60 13.03 40.02
C SER A 47 16.56 14.02 39.36
N THR A 48 17.32 14.73 40.18
CA THR A 48 18.49 15.52 39.80
C THR A 48 19.75 14.67 39.96
N GLY A 49 20.53 14.54 38.89
CA GLY A 49 21.82 13.87 38.89
C GLY A 49 22.55 14.16 37.59
N GLY A 50 23.35 15.21 37.60
CA GLY A 50 24.23 15.58 36.49
C GLY A 50 25.56 14.83 36.51
N THR A 51 26.41 15.20 35.54
CA THR A 51 27.90 15.07 35.54
C THR A 51 28.41 13.73 34.95
N LEU A 52 29.27 13.63 33.94
CA LEU A 52 30.01 14.53 33.03
C LEU A 52 30.33 13.74 31.75
N TYR A 53 30.21 14.40 30.60
CA TYR A 53 30.77 13.90 29.34
C TYR A 53 32.29 14.05 29.36
N LEU A 54 33.02 12.96 29.11
CA LEU A 54 34.43 13.01 28.73
C LEU A 54 34.56 13.07 27.20
N PRO A 55 35.35 14.00 26.64
CA PRO A 55 35.54 14.11 25.19
C PRO A 55 36.45 13.00 24.65
N ILE A 56 35.95 12.35 23.59
CA ILE A 56 36.65 11.33 22.80
C ILE A 56 37.78 12.00 21.98
N PRO A 57 39.05 11.52 22.06
CA PRO A 57 40.12 12.01 21.20
C PRO A 57 39.92 11.50 19.76
N ARG A 58 39.48 12.38 18.86
CA ARG A 58 39.37 12.11 17.42
C ARG A 58 40.75 12.15 16.77
N LYS A 59 41.31 10.97 16.46
CA LYS A 59 42.44 10.85 15.53
C LYS A 59 41.98 11.32 14.15
N LYS A 60 42.66 12.32 13.60
CA LYS A 60 42.44 12.84 12.23
C LYS A 60 42.88 11.76 11.24
N MET A 61 41.94 11.14 10.55
CA MET A 61 42.21 10.29 9.39
C MET A 61 42.09 11.14 8.11
N PRO A 62 42.95 10.92 7.10
CA PRO A 62 42.94 11.69 5.87
C PRO A 62 41.63 11.49 5.10
N ILE A 63 41.01 12.61 4.75
CA ILE A 63 39.84 12.70 3.89
C ILE A 63 40.26 12.21 2.50
N ARG A 64 40.00 10.94 2.20
CA ARG A 64 39.92 10.49 0.81
C ARG A 64 38.65 11.09 0.23
N SER A 65 38.83 12.05 -0.67
CA SER A 65 37.80 12.62 -1.53
C SER A 65 37.09 11.50 -2.28
N THR A 66 35.98 11.02 -1.73
CA THR A 66 34.98 10.30 -2.50
C THR A 66 34.26 11.36 -3.30
N ARG A 67 34.58 11.43 -4.60
CA ARG A 67 33.85 12.22 -5.59
C ARG A 67 32.36 12.02 -5.33
N HIS A 68 31.65 13.12 -5.09
CA HIS A 68 30.20 13.14 -4.99
C HIS A 68 29.64 12.41 -6.21
N ALA A 69 29.02 11.25 -5.98
CA ALA A 69 28.14 10.66 -6.98
C ALA A 69 27.05 11.71 -7.23
N ARG A 70 27.07 12.25 -8.45
CA ARG A 70 26.10 13.22 -8.94
C ARG A 70 24.71 12.58 -8.74
N PRO A 71 23.71 13.28 -8.20
CA PRO A 71 22.35 12.77 -8.22
C PRO A 71 21.96 12.65 -9.68
N GLU A 72 21.99 11.41 -10.16
CA GLU A 72 21.51 11.04 -11.47
C GLU A 72 20.02 11.37 -11.46
N ASP A 73 19.65 12.35 -12.29
CA ASP A 73 18.35 13.00 -12.26
C ASP A 73 17.26 11.93 -12.17
N ALA A 74 16.41 11.99 -11.13
CA ALA A 74 15.37 10.99 -10.90
C ALA A 74 14.50 10.75 -12.16
N GLU A 75 14.39 11.76 -13.01
CA GLU A 75 13.74 11.72 -14.31
C GLU A 75 14.40 10.75 -15.31
N THR A 76 15.73 10.63 -15.30
CA THR A 76 16.49 9.71 -16.17
C THR A 76 16.34 8.26 -15.73
N VAL A 77 16.36 8.00 -14.41
CA VAL A 77 16.08 6.67 -13.84
C VAL A 77 14.65 6.23 -14.15
N ILE A 78 13.70 7.17 -14.01
CA ILE A 78 12.30 6.97 -14.39
C ILE A 78 12.20 6.60 -15.88
N LYS A 79 12.86 7.35 -16.78
CA LYS A 79 12.84 7.08 -18.24
C LYS A 79 13.42 5.72 -18.61
N LEU A 80 14.53 5.31 -17.97
CA LEU A 80 15.14 3.99 -18.20
C LEU A 80 14.26 2.84 -17.70
N HIS A 81 13.65 2.98 -16.52
CA HIS A 81 12.73 1.96 -16.00
C HIS A 81 11.44 1.86 -16.82
N GLN A 82 10.92 2.99 -17.31
CA GLN A 82 9.78 3.05 -18.23
C GLN A 82 10.07 2.29 -19.53
N PHE A 83 11.28 2.42 -20.08
CA PHE A 83 11.68 1.73 -21.31
C PHE A 83 11.80 0.21 -21.15
N VAL A 84 12.12 -0.29 -19.96
CA VAL A 84 12.23 -1.74 -19.68
C VAL A 84 10.86 -2.38 -19.41
N GLN A 85 9.85 -1.60 -19.00
CA GLN A 85 8.51 -2.09 -18.68
C GLN A 85 7.56 -2.18 -19.90
N SER A 86 7.95 -1.65 -21.06
CA SER A 86 7.05 -1.53 -22.23
C SER A 86 6.64 -2.88 -22.84
N ASP A 87 7.42 -3.95 -22.65
CA ASP A 87 7.13 -5.27 -23.24
C ASP A 87 6.70 -6.36 -22.24
N LEU A 88 6.61 -6.07 -20.94
CA LEU A 88 6.25 -7.07 -19.92
C LEU A 88 5.21 -6.53 -18.93
N LEU A 89 3.95 -6.89 -19.16
CA LEU A 89 2.80 -6.90 -18.25
C LEU A 89 2.72 -5.75 -17.23
N ARG A 90 1.69 -4.89 -17.40
CA ARG A 90 1.35 -3.83 -16.44
C ARG A 90 1.32 -4.35 -15.00
N PRO A 91 1.96 -3.66 -14.04
CA PRO A 91 2.03 -4.13 -12.68
C PRO A 91 0.63 -4.21 -12.05
N THR A 92 0.35 -5.31 -11.37
CA THR A 92 -0.93 -5.57 -10.70
C THR A 92 -0.92 -5.19 -9.22
N ARG A 93 0.22 -4.70 -8.71
CA ARG A 93 0.46 -4.34 -7.30
C ARG A 93 1.16 -2.99 -7.19
N LEU A 94 0.89 -2.30 -6.08
CA LEU A 94 1.58 -1.06 -5.73
C LEU A 94 2.95 -1.31 -5.12
N ALA A 95 3.22 -2.53 -4.65
CA ALA A 95 4.45 -2.87 -3.96
C ALA A 95 5.67 -2.77 -4.88
N ARG A 96 6.78 -2.34 -4.28
CA ARG A 96 8.09 -2.33 -4.91
C ARG A 96 9.16 -2.86 -3.95
N PRO A 97 10.31 -3.36 -4.45
CA PRO A 97 11.40 -3.81 -3.61
C PRO A 97 11.91 -2.73 -2.64
N GLU A 98 11.90 -1.46 -3.08
CA GLU A 98 12.38 -0.33 -2.27
C GLU A 98 11.39 0.10 -1.17
N ASP A 99 10.22 -0.55 -1.05
CA ASP A 99 9.24 -0.24 -0.01
C ASP A 99 9.81 -0.48 1.40
N THR A 100 10.76 -1.42 1.58
CA THR A 100 11.36 -1.76 2.88
C THR A 100 11.98 -0.56 3.59
N ASP A 101 12.53 0.38 2.83
CA ASP A 101 13.29 1.53 3.35
C ASP A 101 12.46 2.83 3.37
N ASN A 102 11.25 2.78 2.84
CA ASN A 102 10.46 3.97 2.53
C ASN A 102 9.04 3.95 3.11
N VAL A 103 8.43 2.79 3.29
CA VAL A 103 7.09 2.67 3.89
C VAL A 103 7.09 1.70 5.07
N ASN A 104 6.17 1.91 6.00
CA ASN A 104 6.01 1.07 7.18
C ASN A 104 5.56 -0.36 6.79
N LYS A 105 5.70 -1.33 7.69
CA LYS A 105 5.37 -2.74 7.40
C LYS A 105 3.88 -2.95 7.08
N LEU A 106 2.99 -2.20 7.73
CA LEU A 106 1.56 -2.23 7.44
C LEU A 106 1.26 -1.82 5.98
N HIS A 107 1.89 -0.77 5.49
CA HIS A 107 1.71 -0.26 4.13
C HIS A 107 2.42 -1.15 3.11
N GLN A 108 3.56 -1.76 3.45
CA GLN A 108 4.18 -2.81 2.62
C GLN A 108 3.15 -3.91 2.35
N PHE A 109 2.52 -4.45 3.39
CA PHE A 109 1.48 -5.48 3.29
C PHE A 109 0.26 -5.03 2.48
N VAL A 110 -0.26 -3.82 2.75
CA VAL A 110 -1.40 -3.27 1.99
C VAL A 110 -1.08 -3.14 0.49
N ARG A 111 0.14 -2.72 0.14
CA ARG A 111 0.57 -2.50 -1.25
C ARG A 111 0.84 -3.79 -2.01
N SER A 112 1.23 -4.85 -1.33
CA SER A 112 1.62 -6.15 -1.91
C SER A 112 0.47 -7.16 -1.96
N ASP A 113 -0.33 -7.24 -0.89
CA ASP A 113 -1.31 -8.33 -0.74
C ASP A 113 -2.77 -7.87 -0.87
N LEU A 114 -3.08 -6.67 -0.39
CA LEU A 114 -4.48 -6.28 -0.18
C LEU A 114 -5.09 -5.49 -1.35
N LEU A 115 -4.27 -4.77 -2.10
CA LEU A 115 -4.71 -3.93 -3.22
C LEU A 115 -4.17 -4.43 -4.54
N GLU A 116 -5.08 -4.55 -5.51
CA GLU A 116 -4.78 -4.84 -6.89
C GLU A 116 -4.99 -3.59 -7.74
N ILE A 117 -4.01 -3.28 -8.58
CA ILE A 117 -4.10 -2.25 -9.62
C ILE A 117 -4.75 -2.89 -10.86
N PHE A 118 -5.72 -2.21 -11.45
CA PHE A 118 -6.31 -2.63 -12.72
C PHE A 118 -6.62 -1.43 -13.60
N GLU A 119 -6.70 -1.70 -14.90
CA GLU A 119 -7.10 -0.71 -15.90
C GLU A 119 -8.54 -0.91 -16.31
N VAL A 120 -9.29 0.19 -16.35
CA VAL A 120 -10.67 0.22 -16.82
C VAL A 120 -10.69 -0.03 -18.32
N GLN A 121 -11.30 -1.15 -18.71
CA GLN A 121 -11.48 -1.50 -20.13
C GLN A 121 -12.65 -0.73 -20.75
N ASN A 122 -13.79 -0.66 -20.06
CA ASN A 122 -14.97 0.04 -20.54
C ASN A 122 -15.35 1.15 -19.56
N GLY A 123 -15.27 2.40 -20.03
CA GLY A 123 -15.67 3.57 -19.25
C GLY A 123 -17.17 3.62 -18.97
N SER A 124 -17.55 4.23 -17.85
CA SER A 124 -18.96 4.52 -17.51
C SER A 124 -19.04 5.80 -16.68
N GLY A 125 -19.86 6.75 -17.11
CA GLY A 125 -20.01 8.04 -16.43
C GLY A 125 -18.68 8.80 -16.30
N SER A 126 -18.27 9.08 -15.06
CA SER A 126 -17.02 9.79 -14.74
C SER A 126 -15.75 8.93 -14.83
N ILE A 127 -15.89 7.64 -15.10
CA ILE A 127 -14.78 6.70 -15.30
C ILE A 127 -14.58 6.54 -16.81
N PHE A 128 -13.37 6.80 -17.28
CA PHE A 128 -13.00 6.66 -18.70
C PHE A 128 -12.11 5.43 -18.93
N GLU A 129 -12.07 4.96 -20.18
CA GLU A 129 -11.22 3.86 -20.60
C GLU A 129 -9.73 4.17 -20.41
N GLY A 130 -8.98 3.16 -20.00
CA GLY A 130 -7.58 3.25 -19.63
C GLY A 130 -7.34 3.81 -18.22
N ARG A 131 -8.36 4.32 -17.52
CA ARG A 131 -8.20 4.85 -16.16
C ARG A 131 -7.80 3.73 -15.20
N VAL A 132 -6.83 4.02 -14.35
CA VAL A 132 -6.39 3.12 -13.29
C VAL A 132 -7.36 3.16 -12.12
N GLY A 133 -7.76 1.97 -11.69
CA GLY A 133 -8.49 1.72 -10.45
C GLY A 133 -7.69 0.85 -9.50
N LEU A 134 -8.02 0.94 -8.21
CA LEU A 134 -7.53 0.04 -7.18
C LEU A 134 -8.70 -0.72 -6.58
N ARG A 135 -8.54 -2.04 -6.42
CA ARG A 135 -9.56 -2.91 -5.83
C ARG A 135 -9.00 -3.81 -4.76
N CYS A 136 -9.86 -4.21 -3.83
CA CYS A 136 -9.59 -5.27 -2.88
C CYS A 136 -9.34 -6.59 -3.62
N THR A 137 -8.20 -7.24 -3.35
CA THR A 137 -7.81 -8.53 -3.97
C THR A 137 -8.80 -9.65 -3.67
N TYR A 138 -9.48 -9.58 -2.52
CA TYR A 138 -10.46 -10.58 -2.07
C TYR A 138 -11.90 -10.31 -2.54
N CYS A 139 -12.24 -9.05 -2.89
CA CYS A 139 -13.58 -8.73 -3.42
C CYS A 139 -13.67 -8.78 -4.94
N LYS A 140 -12.55 -8.97 -5.66
CA LYS A 140 -12.50 -8.86 -7.13
C LYS A 140 -13.48 -9.77 -7.86
N HIS A 141 -13.80 -10.93 -7.28
CA HIS A 141 -14.71 -11.93 -7.84
C HIS A 141 -16.13 -11.84 -7.29
N THR A 142 -16.37 -10.95 -6.33
CA THR A 142 -17.68 -10.75 -5.71
C THR A 142 -18.53 -9.82 -6.57
N PRO A 143 -19.82 -10.10 -6.80
CA PRO A 143 -20.75 -9.18 -7.45
C PRO A 143 -20.79 -7.81 -6.76
N LYS A 144 -20.95 -6.73 -7.54
CA LYS A 144 -20.87 -5.34 -7.03
C LYS A 144 -21.88 -5.03 -5.92
N ASP A 145 -23.05 -5.63 -5.97
CA ASP A 145 -24.15 -5.52 -5.00
C ASP A 145 -23.86 -6.23 -3.67
N GLU A 146 -22.96 -7.21 -3.67
CA GLU A 146 -22.53 -7.93 -2.48
C GLU A 146 -21.22 -7.38 -1.88
N GLN A 147 -20.46 -6.59 -2.64
CA GLN A 147 -19.22 -5.96 -2.19
C GLN A 147 -19.48 -4.93 -1.08
N SER A 148 -18.64 -4.96 -0.04
CA SER A 148 -18.65 -3.90 0.98
C SER A 148 -18.23 -2.55 0.39
N THR A 149 -18.83 -1.46 0.88
CA THR A 149 -18.53 -0.09 0.44
C THR A 149 -17.04 0.18 0.33
N GLY A 150 -16.63 0.79 -0.79
CA GLY A 150 -15.24 1.14 -1.05
C GLY A 150 -14.34 -0.03 -1.45
N ALA A 151 -14.88 -1.18 -1.87
CA ALA A 151 -14.10 -2.30 -2.39
C ALA A 151 -13.22 -1.91 -3.59
N VAL A 152 -13.68 -0.93 -4.37
CA VAL A 152 -12.98 -0.35 -5.52
C VAL A 152 -12.97 1.17 -5.37
N PHE A 153 -11.84 1.80 -5.71
CA PHE A 153 -11.73 3.25 -5.80
C PHE A 153 -10.84 3.67 -6.97
N TYR A 154 -11.05 4.90 -7.46
CA TYR A 154 -10.35 5.44 -8.61
C TYR A 154 -9.63 6.73 -8.19
N PRO A 155 -8.30 6.72 -8.04
CA PRO A 155 -7.56 7.92 -7.66
C PRO A 155 -7.80 9.04 -8.68
N ARG A 156 -7.86 10.28 -8.18
CA ARG A 156 -7.94 11.49 -9.01
C ARG A 156 -6.56 11.86 -9.57
N ASN A 157 -5.53 11.67 -8.75
CA ASN A 157 -4.12 11.88 -9.07
C ASN A 157 -3.25 10.99 -8.15
N ILE A 158 -1.97 10.88 -8.51
CA ILE A 158 -0.95 10.07 -7.83
C ILE A 158 -0.70 10.58 -6.42
N HIS A 159 -0.62 11.90 -6.23
CA HIS A 159 -0.43 12.51 -4.91
C HIS A 159 -1.53 12.13 -3.90
N GLY A 160 -2.74 11.84 -4.39
CA GLY A 160 -3.85 11.36 -3.58
C GLY A 160 -3.76 9.89 -3.14
N LEU A 161 -2.86 9.07 -3.72
CA LEU A 161 -2.83 7.62 -3.50
C LEU A 161 -2.72 7.25 -2.03
N TYR A 162 -1.78 7.83 -1.29
CA TYR A 162 -1.61 7.57 0.14
C TYR A 162 -2.92 7.80 0.92
N ARG A 163 -3.57 8.96 0.70
CA ARG A 163 -4.81 9.31 1.41
C ARG A 163 -5.97 8.40 1.02
N ASN A 164 -6.05 8.03 -0.26
CA ASN A 164 -7.07 7.11 -0.76
C ASN A 164 -6.92 5.71 -0.13
N VAL A 165 -5.69 5.19 -0.06
CA VAL A 165 -5.39 3.90 0.57
C VAL A 165 -5.69 3.91 2.07
N CYS A 166 -5.28 4.96 2.81
CA CYS A 166 -5.65 5.09 4.22
C CYS A 166 -7.17 5.19 4.44
N THR A 167 -7.90 5.77 3.48
CA THR A 167 -9.36 5.83 3.54
C THR A 167 -9.98 4.47 3.25
N TRP A 168 -9.47 3.75 2.25
CA TRP A 168 -9.86 2.37 1.95
C TRP A 168 -9.65 1.45 3.16
N GLN A 169 -8.51 1.54 3.84
CA GLN A 169 -8.23 0.80 5.08
C GLN A 169 -9.25 1.11 6.20
N ARG A 170 -9.72 2.35 6.32
CA ARG A 170 -10.69 2.74 7.36
C ARG A 170 -12.12 2.31 7.03
N VAL A 171 -12.52 2.44 5.76
CA VAL A 171 -13.92 2.28 5.32
C VAL A 171 -14.19 0.87 4.85
N HIS A 172 -13.34 0.32 3.97
CA HIS A 172 -13.57 -0.97 3.34
C HIS A 172 -12.99 -2.12 4.17
N PHE A 173 -11.70 -2.08 4.51
CA PHE A 173 -11.00 -3.22 5.12
C PHE A 173 -11.70 -3.75 6.38
N LYS A 174 -12.15 -2.83 7.25
CA LYS A 174 -12.90 -3.19 8.48
C LYS A 174 -14.21 -3.94 8.19
N ASN A 175 -14.88 -3.62 7.09
CA ASN A 175 -16.22 -4.12 6.74
C ASN A 175 -16.20 -5.21 5.65
N CYS A 176 -15.02 -5.58 5.14
CA CYS A 176 -14.88 -6.47 3.98
C CYS A 176 -15.25 -7.93 4.28
N LYS A 177 -16.41 -8.40 3.82
CA LYS A 177 -16.86 -9.78 4.13
C LYS A 177 -16.02 -10.88 3.51
N CYS A 178 -15.32 -10.59 2.42
CA CYS A 178 -14.49 -11.58 1.73
C CYS A 178 -13.04 -11.60 2.24
N MET A 179 -12.67 -10.73 3.20
CA MET A 179 -11.32 -10.71 3.78
C MET A 179 -11.12 -11.89 4.73
N PRO A 180 -10.14 -12.78 4.47
CA PRO A 180 -9.80 -13.89 5.35
C PRO A 180 -9.38 -13.43 6.75
N GLU A 181 -9.63 -14.26 7.77
CA GLU A 181 -9.39 -13.89 9.17
C GLU A 181 -7.89 -13.83 9.51
N ASP A 182 -7.08 -14.72 8.96
CA ASP A 182 -5.61 -14.68 9.05
C ASP A 182 -5.04 -13.36 8.51
N VAL A 183 -5.53 -12.91 7.36
CA VAL A 183 -5.15 -11.61 6.75
C VAL A 183 -5.56 -10.44 7.64
N ARG A 184 -6.72 -10.53 8.32
CA ARG A 184 -7.15 -9.52 9.30
C ARG A 184 -6.25 -9.49 10.52
N GLN A 185 -5.86 -10.65 11.03
CA GLN A 185 -4.96 -10.78 12.17
C GLN A 185 -3.59 -10.19 11.86
N GLU A 186 -3.01 -10.51 10.70
CA GLU A 186 -1.74 -9.94 10.25
C GLU A 186 -1.81 -8.42 10.13
N TYR A 187 -2.86 -7.90 9.47
CA TYR A 187 -3.08 -6.46 9.38
C TYR A 187 -3.15 -5.79 10.76
N ASN A 188 -3.91 -6.37 11.69
CA ASN A 188 -4.09 -5.81 13.03
C ASN A 188 -2.79 -5.86 13.84
N MET A 189 -2.01 -6.93 13.71
CA MET A 189 -0.68 -7.06 14.29
C MET A 189 0.23 -5.92 13.78
N LEU A 190 0.38 -5.81 12.46
CA LEU A 190 1.22 -4.79 11.83
C LEU A 190 0.80 -3.36 12.24
N LYS A 191 -0.50 -3.11 12.34
CA LYS A 191 -1.05 -1.82 12.78
C LYS A 191 -0.71 -1.46 14.23
N ILE A 192 -0.56 -2.44 15.11
CA ILE A 192 -0.18 -2.23 16.51
C ILE A 192 1.33 -2.02 16.63
N HIS A 193 2.12 -2.82 15.91
CA HIS A 193 3.58 -2.87 16.04
C HIS A 193 4.31 -1.76 15.28
N ASP A 194 3.79 -1.29 14.15
CA ASP A 194 4.42 -0.25 13.33
C ASP A 194 3.49 0.95 13.12
N LYS A 195 3.58 1.91 14.05
CA LYS A 195 2.80 3.16 14.04
C LYS A 195 3.49 4.27 13.23
N SER A 196 4.64 3.99 12.62
CA SER A 196 5.32 4.99 11.79
C SER A 196 4.45 5.32 10.58
N ARG A 197 4.55 6.52 10.02
CA ARG A 197 3.76 6.90 8.84
C ARG A 197 4.37 6.38 7.53
N GLY A 198 5.68 6.10 7.53
CA GLY A 198 6.48 6.00 6.31
C GLY A 198 6.63 7.36 5.61
N LYS A 199 7.44 7.39 4.54
CA LYS A 199 7.66 8.58 3.71
C LYS A 199 6.47 8.75 2.77
N THR A 200 5.58 9.70 3.06
CA THR A 200 4.41 9.95 2.20
C THR A 200 4.80 10.33 0.77
N SER A 201 5.88 11.09 0.58
CA SER A 201 6.40 11.47 -0.75
C SER A 201 6.84 10.29 -1.61
N TYR A 202 7.22 9.16 -0.99
CA TYR A 202 7.62 7.96 -1.73
C TYR A 202 6.43 7.27 -2.40
N TRP A 203 5.20 7.49 -1.94
CA TRP A 203 4.01 6.96 -2.63
C TRP A 203 3.90 7.52 -4.05
N ASP A 204 4.20 8.80 -4.21
CA ASP A 204 4.17 9.47 -5.51
C ASP A 204 5.30 8.98 -6.41
N LEU A 205 6.52 8.91 -5.85
CA LEU A 205 7.70 8.44 -6.57
C LEU A 205 7.51 6.98 -7.05
N SER A 206 7.11 6.09 -6.14
CA SER A 206 6.92 4.67 -6.46
C SER A 206 5.80 4.46 -7.48
N ALA A 207 4.71 5.22 -7.41
CA ALA A 207 3.65 5.19 -8.42
C ALA A 207 4.16 5.60 -9.81
N ARG A 208 4.96 6.67 -9.90
CA ARG A 208 5.58 7.09 -11.18
C ARG A 208 6.54 6.05 -11.73
N LEU A 209 7.32 5.40 -10.85
CA LEU A 209 8.21 4.29 -11.22
C LEU A 209 7.46 3.02 -11.65
N LEU A 210 6.19 2.87 -11.26
CA LEU A 210 5.30 1.81 -11.78
C LEU A 210 4.66 2.18 -13.13
N GLY A 211 5.02 3.32 -13.71
CA GLY A 211 4.43 3.83 -14.95
C GLY A 211 3.08 4.53 -14.75
N LEU A 212 2.71 4.90 -13.52
CA LEU A 212 1.49 5.67 -13.31
C LEU A 212 1.72 7.15 -13.60
N GLN A 213 0.80 7.77 -14.33
CA GLN A 213 0.80 9.21 -14.61
C GLN A 213 -0.59 9.83 -14.43
N ASP A 214 -0.62 11.05 -13.90
CA ASP A 214 -1.82 11.87 -13.86
C ASP A 214 -2.25 12.24 -15.28
N THR A 215 -3.54 12.12 -15.57
CA THR A 215 -4.11 12.44 -16.87
C THR A 215 -5.30 13.37 -16.72
N GLU A 216 -5.51 14.19 -17.74
CA GLU A 216 -6.70 14.99 -17.95
C GLU A 216 -7.22 14.70 -19.36
N GLN A 217 -8.49 14.36 -19.45
CA GLN A 217 -9.19 14.12 -20.71
C GLN A 217 -9.73 15.44 -21.24
N ASN A 218 -9.98 15.53 -22.55
CA ASN A 218 -10.48 16.74 -23.21
C ASN A 218 -11.84 17.23 -22.65
N ASP A 219 -12.62 16.33 -22.05
CA ASP A 219 -13.90 16.64 -21.41
C ASP A 219 -13.77 17.06 -19.93
N GLY A 220 -12.55 17.33 -19.47
CA GLY A 220 -12.26 17.75 -18.10
C GLY A 220 -12.22 16.61 -17.08
N ARG A 221 -12.43 15.35 -17.49
CA ARG A 221 -12.26 14.20 -16.59
C ARG A 221 -10.79 14.00 -16.27
N VAL A 222 -10.48 13.88 -14.99
CA VAL A 222 -9.11 13.63 -14.51
C VAL A 222 -8.98 12.25 -13.87
N GLY A 223 -7.77 11.70 -13.89
CA GLY A 223 -7.48 10.42 -13.26
C GLY A 223 -6.01 10.06 -13.34
N VAL A 224 -5.74 8.77 -13.16
CA VAL A 224 -4.41 8.18 -13.31
C VAL A 224 -4.47 7.14 -14.43
N LYS A 225 -3.44 7.06 -15.27
CA LYS A 225 -3.27 6.06 -16.34
C LYS A 225 -1.89 5.42 -16.24
N PHE A 226 -1.74 4.25 -16.88
CA PHE A 226 -0.42 3.74 -17.23
C PHE A 226 0.13 4.49 -18.46
N ILE A 227 1.44 4.71 -18.48
CA ILE A 227 2.17 5.27 -19.62
C ILE A 227 2.80 4.19 -20.49
#